data_AF-A0A7W3X3N1-F1
#
_entry.id   AF-A0A7W3X3N1-F1
#
_cell.length_a   1.000
_cell.length_b   1.000
_cell.length_c   1.000
_cell.angle_alpha   90.00
_cell.angle_beta   90.00
_cell.angle_gamma   90.00
#
_symmetry.space_group_name_H-M   'P 1'
#
loop_
_entity.id
_entity.type
_entity.pdbx_description
1 polymer ?
#
loop_
_entity_poly.entity_id
_entity_poly.type
_entity_poly.pdbx_seq_one_letter_code
_entity_poly.pdbx_strand_id
1 'polypeptide(L)'
;MISLSEKMPSPKPNLLQGLWQFWFKDLGCVSFLGTGLFSLPVALVIGLSLEGEKAQQVVALMLNMGIISISCAIAWQGVRLQATEWTALVPHYRGHIFKQMALIGFSFVVLSLACLYMLNTWQLLTSLSLVVAVSTAFIALCLQRPNVFNLSIIIFIGSTISVDAAAYLPTLVLVIINLLAAGYLLLAFKRIHWHHQAKSVYLNSAETGWLWLPNFAQGKVTQTIQKFFMPMNFFIGPLFLMPLIIIPLVFLSFSLLGDQENLYAEHFMFIYLNSILCLLLHWSRIMRWRGMQTLYLLPIFDGWQGFANLMFRSQLKLVIFICLTFALVTAIDDFSTGSLPAWLELNLINLGLCALALGLGCASNSVKQIGIIFLGIALGITLVAVLLKHFADVFSETLNTTAGAISLESCYALIACVIFSLTGLWLLHWGSAKFARVKLN
;
A
#
# COMPACT_ATOMS: atom_id res chain seq x y z
N MET A 1 42.46 43.31 -18.96
CA MET A 1 41.77 43.12 -17.67
C MET A 1 40.34 43.62 -17.82
N ILE A 2 39.38 42.73 -18.09
CA ILE A 2 37.96 43.08 -18.11
C ILE A 2 37.39 42.63 -16.77
N SER A 3 37.08 43.60 -15.93
CA SER A 3 36.39 43.44 -14.64
C SER A 3 34.92 43.08 -14.90
N LEU A 4 34.63 41.79 -15.12
CA LEU A 4 33.26 41.26 -15.05
C LEU A 4 32.96 40.88 -13.60
N SER A 5 32.67 41.89 -12.79
CA SER A 5 32.07 41.73 -11.46
C SER A 5 30.68 42.39 -11.43
N GLU A 6 29.87 42.09 -12.44
CA GLU A 6 28.43 42.25 -12.28
C GLU A 6 27.92 41.00 -11.56
N LYS A 7 27.80 41.10 -10.23
CA LYS A 7 27.00 40.16 -9.44
C LYS A 7 25.58 40.26 -9.97
N MET A 8 25.22 39.40 -10.92
CA MET A 8 23.82 39.16 -11.26
C MET A 8 23.08 38.89 -9.94
N PRO A 9 22.00 39.62 -9.63
CA PRO A 9 21.24 39.39 -8.42
C PRO A 9 20.82 37.93 -8.42
N SER A 10 21.28 37.17 -7.42
CA SER A 10 20.90 35.77 -7.29
C SER A 10 19.37 35.72 -7.23
N PRO A 11 18.72 34.92 -8.10
CA PRO A 11 17.28 34.83 -8.09
C PRO A 11 16.81 34.48 -6.67
N LYS A 12 15.86 35.26 -6.14
CA LYS A 12 15.33 35.03 -4.79
C LYS A 12 14.90 33.56 -4.69
N PRO A 13 15.39 32.80 -3.69
CA PRO A 13 15.09 31.39 -3.60
C PRO A 13 13.59 31.19 -3.34
N ASN A 14 12.86 30.78 -4.37
CA ASN A 14 11.45 30.42 -4.23
C ASN A 14 11.36 29.00 -3.67
N LEU A 15 10.81 28.87 -2.47
CA LEU A 15 10.69 27.60 -1.75
C LEU A 15 9.82 26.57 -2.49
N LEU A 16 8.86 27.04 -3.30
CA LEU A 16 7.97 26.20 -4.09
C LEU A 16 8.58 25.77 -5.44
N GLN A 17 9.72 26.34 -5.82
CA GLN A 17 10.36 26.02 -7.09
C GLN A 17 10.75 24.54 -7.16
N GLY A 18 10.32 23.85 -8.21
CA GLY A 18 10.63 22.42 -8.37
C GLY A 18 9.86 21.48 -7.43
N LEU A 19 8.97 21.98 -6.57
CA LEU A 19 8.15 21.15 -5.68
C LEU A 19 7.36 20.09 -6.46
N TRP A 20 6.77 20.48 -7.60
CA TRP A 20 6.13 19.56 -8.53
C TRP A 20 7.05 18.45 -9.04
N GLN A 21 8.28 18.80 -9.42
CA GLN A 21 9.25 17.85 -9.98
C GLN A 21 9.79 16.87 -8.93
N PHE A 22 10.03 17.36 -7.70
CA PHE A 22 10.61 16.53 -6.66
C PHE A 22 9.57 15.65 -5.95
N TRP A 23 8.37 16.17 -5.70
CA TRP A 23 7.41 15.50 -4.84
C TRP A 23 6.27 14.80 -5.60
N PHE A 24 5.80 15.40 -6.70
CA PHE A 24 4.63 14.88 -7.43
C PHE A 24 5.00 14.04 -8.66
N LYS A 25 6.20 14.22 -9.23
CA LYS A 25 6.70 13.36 -10.31
C LYS A 25 7.52 12.16 -9.83
N ASP A 26 8.04 12.23 -8.61
CA ASP A 26 8.70 11.09 -7.97
C ASP A 26 7.63 10.13 -7.46
N LEU A 27 7.62 8.92 -8.01
CA LEU A 27 6.56 7.96 -7.76
C LEU A 27 6.51 7.53 -6.29
N GLY A 28 7.66 7.36 -5.64
CA GLY A 28 7.68 6.99 -4.22
C GLY A 28 7.08 8.08 -3.35
N CYS A 29 7.46 9.33 -3.59
CA CYS A 29 6.85 10.46 -2.89
C CYS A 29 5.37 10.61 -3.15
N VAL A 30 4.93 10.61 -4.42
CA VAL A 30 3.53 10.87 -4.73
C VAL A 30 2.62 9.79 -4.18
N SER A 31 3.07 8.52 -4.11
CA SER A 31 2.32 7.44 -3.47
C SER A 31 2.08 7.72 -1.99
N PHE A 32 3.13 8.05 -1.24
CA PHE A 32 3.02 8.35 0.19
C PHE A 32 2.31 9.69 0.48
N LEU A 33 2.59 10.73 -0.31
CA LEU A 33 1.88 12.00 -0.22
C LEU A 33 0.41 11.84 -0.53
N GLY A 34 0.07 11.06 -1.55
CA GLY A 34 -1.30 10.74 -1.92
C GLY A 34 -2.04 10.12 -0.75
N THR A 35 -1.53 8.99 -0.21
CA THR A 35 -2.12 8.32 0.96
C THR A 35 -2.25 9.26 2.16
N GLY A 36 -1.20 10.04 2.45
CA GLY A 36 -1.21 11.04 3.51
C GLY A 36 -2.34 12.06 3.34
N LEU A 37 -2.41 12.69 2.17
CA LEU A 37 -3.42 13.71 1.88
C LEU A 37 -4.84 13.14 1.81
N PHE A 38 -5.04 11.90 1.33
CA PHE A 38 -6.34 11.24 1.30
C PHE A 38 -6.85 10.86 2.69
N SER A 39 -5.97 10.69 3.68
CA SER A 39 -6.40 10.35 5.04
C SER A 39 -7.22 11.46 5.72
N LEU A 40 -6.93 12.73 5.42
CA LEU A 40 -7.62 13.88 6.00
C LEU A 40 -9.11 13.97 5.60
N PRO A 41 -9.48 13.97 4.30
CA PRO A 41 -10.89 14.00 3.92
C PRO A 41 -11.62 12.74 4.35
N VAL A 42 -10.97 11.57 4.37
CA VAL A 42 -11.60 10.33 4.88
C VAL A 42 -11.88 10.45 6.38
N ALA A 43 -10.91 10.94 7.17
CA ALA A 43 -11.11 11.20 8.59
C ALA A 43 -12.25 12.21 8.84
N LEU A 44 -12.32 13.30 8.05
CA LEU A 44 -13.40 14.27 8.16
C LEU A 44 -14.76 13.69 7.79
N VAL A 45 -14.87 12.98 6.66
CA VAL A 45 -16.13 12.36 6.23
C VAL A 45 -16.62 11.37 7.27
N ILE A 46 -15.76 10.49 7.77
CA ILE A 46 -16.12 9.49 8.77
C ILE A 46 -16.47 10.16 10.11
N GLY A 47 -15.64 11.08 10.59
CA GLY A 47 -15.86 11.76 11.86
C GLY A 47 -17.08 12.67 11.88
N LEU A 48 -17.51 13.20 10.73
CA LEU A 48 -18.73 14.01 10.61
C LEU A 48 -19.99 13.17 10.35
N SER A 49 -19.84 11.96 9.75
CA SER A 49 -20.99 11.13 9.36
C SER A 49 -21.34 10.06 10.40
N LEU A 50 -20.39 9.66 11.24
CA LEU A 50 -20.55 8.57 12.18
C LEU A 50 -20.24 9.06 13.59
N GLU A 51 -21.14 8.74 14.52
CA GLU A 51 -20.94 9.01 15.95
C GLU A 51 -20.52 7.72 16.68
N GLY A 52 -19.85 7.89 17.82
CA GLY A 52 -19.44 6.80 18.70
C GLY A 52 -17.97 6.41 18.61
N GLU A 53 -17.60 5.43 19.43
CA GLU A 53 -16.21 5.03 19.65
C GLU A 53 -15.53 4.46 18.39
N LYS A 54 -16.27 3.67 17.60
CA LYS A 54 -15.76 3.12 16.33
C LYS A 54 -15.38 4.21 15.33
N ALA A 55 -16.16 5.29 15.25
CA ALA A 55 -15.84 6.43 14.39
C ALA A 55 -14.54 7.10 14.84
N GLN A 56 -14.36 7.29 16.15
CA GLN A 56 -13.14 7.88 16.71
C GLN A 56 -11.90 7.00 16.46
N GLN A 57 -12.02 5.67 16.59
CA GLN A 57 -10.94 4.74 16.28
C GLN A 57 -10.54 4.81 14.80
N VAL A 58 -11.50 4.88 13.89
CA VAL A 58 -11.21 5.02 12.45
C VAL A 58 -10.59 6.38 12.13
N VAL A 59 -11.09 7.47 12.72
CA VAL A 59 -10.50 8.81 12.59
C VAL A 59 -9.05 8.81 13.08
N ALA A 60 -8.79 8.22 14.25
CA ALA A 60 -7.44 8.09 14.80
C ALA A 60 -6.52 7.31 13.86
N LEU A 61 -6.99 6.16 13.37
CA LEU A 61 -6.25 5.34 12.41
C LEU A 61 -5.91 6.13 11.15
N MET A 62 -6.88 6.84 10.56
CA MET A 62 -6.67 7.63 9.35
C MET A 62 -5.64 8.74 9.58
N LEU A 63 -5.77 9.53 10.65
CA LEU A 63 -4.83 10.61 10.96
C LEU A 63 -3.42 10.09 11.23
N ASN A 64 -3.29 8.99 11.98
CA ASN A 64 -2.01 8.35 12.29
C ASN A 64 -1.34 7.78 11.04
N MET A 65 -2.09 7.05 10.20
CA MET A 65 -1.67 6.59 8.88
C MET A 65 -1.25 7.74 7.97
N GLY A 66 -1.95 8.87 8.07
CA GLY A 66 -1.64 10.10 7.36
C GLY A 66 -0.26 10.65 7.71
N ILE A 67 0.00 10.80 9.02
CA ILE A 67 1.28 11.29 9.55
C ILE A 67 2.43 10.38 9.12
N ILE A 68 2.25 9.06 9.27
CA ILE A 68 3.25 8.07 8.86
C ILE A 68 3.50 8.16 7.36
N SER A 69 2.46 8.26 6.53
CA SER A 69 2.59 8.38 5.08
C SER A 69 3.37 9.63 4.68
N ILE A 70 3.02 10.81 5.21
CA ILE A 70 3.79 12.03 4.94
C ILE A 70 5.24 11.90 5.42
N SER A 71 5.46 11.26 6.55
CA SER A 71 6.80 11.02 7.08
C SER A 71 7.61 10.06 6.21
N CYS A 72 6.99 9.03 5.65
CA CYS A 72 7.58 8.16 4.63
C CYS A 72 7.92 8.94 3.36
N ALA A 73 7.07 9.86 2.90
CA ALA A 73 7.38 10.73 1.76
C ALA A 73 8.60 11.64 2.04
N ILE A 74 8.72 12.16 3.25
CA ILE A 74 9.87 12.97 3.68
C ILE A 74 11.13 12.11 3.75
N ALA A 75 11.06 10.94 4.41
CA ALA A 75 12.17 9.99 4.50
C ALA A 75 12.63 9.53 3.10
N TRP A 76 11.69 9.34 2.17
CA TRP A 76 11.97 8.99 0.77
C TRP A 76 12.85 10.02 0.07
N GLN A 77 12.52 11.31 0.18
CA GLN A 77 13.38 12.37 -0.34
C GLN A 77 14.75 12.37 0.33
N GLY A 78 14.83 12.04 1.61
CA GLY A 78 16.10 11.87 2.33
C GLY A 78 16.96 10.76 1.74
N VAL A 79 16.38 9.57 1.52
CA VAL A 79 17.05 8.44 0.88
C VAL A 79 17.48 8.79 -0.55
N ARG A 80 16.63 9.49 -1.31
CA ARG A 80 16.98 9.96 -2.67
C ARG A 80 18.18 10.91 -2.67
N LEU A 81 18.25 11.85 -1.72
CA LEU A 81 19.39 12.75 -1.57
C LEU A 81 20.67 11.96 -1.31
N GLN A 82 20.63 10.93 -0.46
CA GLN A 82 21.76 10.05 -0.19
C GLN A 82 22.13 9.16 -1.38
N ALA A 83 21.16 8.75 -2.20
CA ALA A 83 21.35 7.90 -3.37
C ALA A 83 22.04 8.63 -4.54
N THR A 84 22.09 9.96 -4.49
CA THR A 84 22.46 10.80 -5.64
C THR A 84 23.77 11.54 -5.37
N GLU A 85 24.83 11.17 -6.09
CA GLU A 85 26.19 11.71 -5.89
C GLU A 85 26.30 13.21 -6.21
N TRP A 86 25.64 13.65 -7.28
CA TRP A 86 25.70 15.06 -7.73
C TRP A 86 25.06 16.04 -6.74
N THR A 87 24.32 15.56 -5.74
CA THR A 87 23.71 16.44 -4.72
C THR A 87 24.74 17.22 -3.91
N ALA A 88 25.98 16.74 -3.85
CA ALA A 88 27.10 17.47 -3.26
C ALA A 88 27.61 18.60 -4.16
N LEU A 89 27.40 18.49 -5.48
CA LEU A 89 27.93 19.40 -6.49
C LEU A 89 26.98 20.56 -6.79
N VAL A 90 25.66 20.37 -6.64
CA VAL A 90 24.69 21.43 -6.94
C VAL A 90 24.44 22.28 -5.69
N PRO A 91 24.88 23.55 -5.69
CA PRO A 91 24.74 24.42 -4.54
C PRO A 91 23.26 24.63 -4.19
N HIS A 92 22.98 24.76 -2.89
CA HIS A 92 21.64 25.00 -2.33
C HIS A 92 20.58 23.90 -2.56
N TYR A 93 20.82 22.88 -3.40
CA TYR A 93 19.84 21.83 -3.68
C TYR A 93 19.36 21.11 -2.41
N ARG A 94 20.29 20.63 -1.57
CA ARG A 94 19.96 19.95 -0.32
C ARG A 94 19.16 20.83 0.65
N GLY A 95 19.63 22.06 0.85
CA GLY A 95 18.95 23.02 1.72
C GLY A 95 17.55 23.37 1.23
N HIS A 96 17.34 23.41 -0.08
CA HIS A 96 16.02 23.64 -0.67
C HIS A 96 15.06 22.47 -0.40
N ILE A 97 15.52 21.23 -0.61
CA ILE A 97 14.72 20.03 -0.31
C ILE A 97 14.38 19.95 1.18
N PHE A 98 15.32 20.25 2.10
CA PHE A 98 15.02 20.25 3.54
C PHE A 98 13.95 21.27 3.93
N LYS A 99 13.96 22.46 3.33
CA LYS A 99 12.91 23.45 3.54
C LYS A 99 11.54 22.96 3.06
N GLN A 100 11.50 22.24 1.93
CA GLN A 100 10.26 21.62 1.44
C GLN A 100 9.78 20.48 2.33
N MET A 101 10.69 19.63 2.84
CA MET A 101 10.36 18.59 3.81
C MET A 101 9.71 19.19 5.07
N ALA A 102 10.31 20.26 5.61
CA ALA A 102 9.77 20.97 6.77
C ALA A 102 8.39 21.57 6.48
N LEU A 103 8.22 22.22 5.32
CA LEU A 103 6.93 22.79 4.91
C LEU A 103 5.85 21.71 4.86
N ILE A 104 6.10 20.60 4.16
CA ILE A 104 5.11 19.53 3.97
C ILE A 104 4.77 18.87 5.31
N GLY A 105 5.77 18.52 6.12
CA GLY A 105 5.55 17.89 7.42
C GLY A 105 4.77 18.80 8.37
N PHE A 106 5.19 20.06 8.49
CA PHE A 106 4.51 21.04 9.34
C PHE A 106 3.08 21.31 8.87
N SER A 107 2.88 21.51 7.56
CA SER A 107 1.55 21.75 7.00
C SER A 107 0.60 20.59 7.31
N PHE A 108 1.06 19.34 7.18
CA PHE A 108 0.23 18.18 7.47
C PHE A 108 -0.13 18.08 8.96
N VAL A 109 0.83 18.29 9.86
CA VAL A 109 0.55 18.29 11.31
C VAL A 109 -0.47 19.37 11.67
N VAL A 110 -0.35 20.58 11.11
CA VAL A 110 -1.32 21.67 11.31
C VAL A 110 -2.70 21.27 10.80
N LEU A 111 -2.80 20.65 9.62
CA LEU A 111 -4.07 20.17 9.08
C LEU A 111 -4.68 19.04 9.93
N SER A 112 -3.88 18.12 10.46
CA SER A 112 -4.35 17.08 11.37
C SER A 112 -4.87 17.67 12.68
N LEU A 113 -4.20 18.69 13.24
CA LEU A 113 -4.68 19.41 14.42
C LEU A 113 -5.98 20.18 14.14
N ALA A 114 -6.10 20.79 12.96
CA ALA A 114 -7.35 21.42 12.53
C ALA A 114 -8.49 20.40 12.41
N CYS A 115 -8.20 19.19 11.91
CA CYS A 115 -9.16 18.08 11.86
C CYS A 115 -9.64 17.69 13.27
N LEU A 116 -8.73 17.51 14.23
CA LEU A 116 -9.09 17.23 15.63
C LEU A 116 -9.96 18.34 16.25
N TYR A 117 -9.63 19.60 15.97
CA TYR A 117 -10.43 20.74 16.44
C TYR A 117 -11.84 20.73 15.86
N MET A 118 -11.99 20.52 14.56
CA MET A 118 -13.30 20.48 13.88
C MET A 118 -14.18 19.33 14.35
N LEU A 119 -13.58 18.17 14.64
CA LEU A 119 -14.31 16.98 15.10
C LEU A 119 -14.50 16.94 16.62
N ASN A 120 -13.94 17.89 17.37
CA ASN A 120 -13.93 17.93 18.83
C ASN A 120 -13.39 16.62 19.48
N THR A 121 -12.37 16.00 18.87
CA THR A 121 -11.79 14.72 19.30
C THR A 121 -10.41 14.89 19.94
N TRP A 122 -10.30 15.83 20.89
CA TRP A 122 -9.02 16.17 21.54
C TRP A 122 -8.37 15.00 22.29
N GLN A 123 -9.13 13.99 22.72
CA GLN A 123 -8.56 12.78 23.32
C GLN A 123 -7.55 12.05 22.42
N LEU A 124 -7.63 12.22 21.09
CA LEU A 124 -6.72 11.59 20.14
C LEU A 124 -5.35 12.27 20.06
N LEU A 125 -5.17 13.43 20.71
CA LEU A 125 -3.92 14.21 20.64
C LEU A 125 -2.71 13.43 21.15
N THR A 126 -2.86 12.58 22.18
CA THR A 126 -1.78 11.74 22.72
C THR A 126 -1.32 10.70 21.69
N SER A 127 -2.25 10.09 20.97
CA SER A 127 -1.97 9.14 19.89
C SER A 127 -1.25 9.81 18.72
N LEU A 128 -1.77 10.96 18.26
CA LEU A 128 -1.10 11.74 17.21
C LEU A 128 0.32 12.16 17.65
N SER A 129 0.49 12.60 18.89
CA SER A 129 1.78 13.01 19.45
C SER A 129 2.79 11.86 19.49
N LEU A 130 2.36 10.65 19.86
CA LEU A 130 3.19 9.45 19.82
C LEU A 130 3.62 9.13 18.38
N VAL A 131 2.67 9.15 17.44
CA VAL A 131 2.94 8.82 16.03
C VAL A 131 3.85 9.87 15.38
N VAL A 132 3.69 11.15 15.69
CA VAL A 132 4.63 12.21 15.26
C VAL A 132 6.04 11.95 15.78
N ALA A 133 6.19 11.56 17.05
CA ALA A 133 7.50 11.30 17.62
C ALA A 133 8.19 10.09 16.98
N VAL A 134 7.47 8.97 16.84
CA VAL A 134 7.95 7.76 16.17
C VAL A 134 8.30 8.06 14.72
N SER A 135 7.44 8.79 14.00
CA SER A 135 7.68 9.14 12.60
C SER A 135 8.88 10.07 12.43
N THR A 136 9.07 11.03 13.35
CA THR A 136 10.21 11.95 13.35
C THR A 136 11.53 11.18 13.60
N ALA A 137 11.52 10.26 14.56
CA ALA A 137 12.65 9.37 14.83
C ALA A 137 12.95 8.46 13.63
N PHE A 138 11.91 7.94 12.96
CA PHE A 138 12.06 7.15 11.73
C PHE A 138 12.71 7.95 10.60
N ILE A 139 12.27 9.20 10.35
CA ILE A 139 12.93 10.08 9.37
C ILE A 139 14.40 10.23 9.75
N ALA A 140 14.69 10.60 10.99
CA ALA A 140 16.06 10.80 11.47
C ALA A 140 16.95 9.56 11.29
N LEU A 141 16.41 8.36 11.56
CA LEU A 141 17.10 7.09 11.31
C LEU A 141 17.35 6.85 9.82
N CYS A 142 16.37 7.09 8.95
CA CYS A 142 16.53 6.96 7.50
C CYS A 142 17.59 7.92 6.94
N LEU A 143 17.72 9.12 7.54
CA LEU A 143 18.74 10.09 7.18
C LEU A 143 20.16 9.66 7.53
N GLN A 144 20.34 8.72 8.47
CA GLN A 144 21.63 8.16 8.86
C GLN A 144 21.90 6.79 8.24
N ARG A 145 20.87 5.96 8.12
CA ARG A 145 20.94 4.58 7.64
C ARG A 145 19.80 4.37 6.63
N PRO A 146 20.06 4.44 5.32
CA PRO A 146 19.00 4.38 4.31
C PRO A 146 18.23 3.05 4.35
N ASN A 147 18.88 1.95 4.77
CA ASN A 147 18.24 0.64 4.90
C ASN A 147 17.10 0.62 5.92
N VAL A 148 17.03 1.58 6.85
CA VAL A 148 15.93 1.68 7.82
C VAL A 148 14.60 2.01 7.13
N PHE A 149 14.62 2.58 5.93
CA PHE A 149 13.40 2.86 5.17
C PHE A 149 12.53 1.61 4.93
N ASN A 150 13.17 0.44 4.86
CA ASN A 150 12.52 -0.85 4.78
C ASN A 150 11.62 -1.19 5.99
N LEU A 151 11.86 -0.57 7.15
CA LEU A 151 11.03 -0.72 8.34
C LEU A 151 9.75 0.14 8.27
N SER A 152 9.49 0.84 7.15
CA SER A 152 8.25 1.61 6.93
C SER A 152 6.98 0.78 7.14
N ILE A 153 6.99 -0.50 6.78
CA ILE A 153 5.84 -1.40 7.04
C ILE A 153 5.58 -1.57 8.54
N ILE A 154 6.63 -1.63 9.35
CA ILE A 154 6.50 -1.83 10.80
C ILE A 154 5.85 -0.60 11.44
N ILE A 155 6.19 0.61 11.01
CA ILE A 155 5.54 1.82 11.52
C ILE A 155 4.08 1.93 11.04
N PHE A 156 3.76 1.47 9.83
CA PHE A 156 2.37 1.35 9.37
C PHE A 156 1.58 0.36 10.23
N ILE A 157 2.08 -0.86 10.45
CA ILE A 157 1.42 -1.83 11.33
C ILE A 157 1.32 -1.27 12.75
N GLY A 158 2.39 -0.66 13.27
CA GLY A 158 2.40 -0.05 14.60
C GLY A 158 1.39 1.08 14.78
N SER A 159 0.88 1.68 13.70
CA SER A 159 -0.16 2.69 13.80
C SER A 159 -1.51 2.10 14.21
N THR A 160 -1.80 0.82 13.97
CA THR A 160 -3.09 0.23 14.33
C THR A 160 -3.26 0.13 15.84
N ILE A 161 -2.16 -0.06 16.58
CA ILE A 161 -2.12 -0.16 18.05
C ILE A 161 -1.71 1.16 18.73
N SER A 162 -1.57 2.24 17.96
CA SER A 162 -1.00 3.50 18.47
C SER A 162 -1.93 4.24 19.44
N VAL A 163 -3.25 4.02 19.34
CA VAL A 163 -4.23 4.59 20.29
C VAL A 163 -4.06 3.92 21.65
N ASP A 164 -4.04 2.58 21.67
CA ASP A 164 -3.87 1.80 22.89
C ASP A 164 -2.51 2.07 23.53
N ALA A 165 -1.44 2.08 22.74
CA ALA A 165 -0.10 2.38 23.23
C ALA A 165 0.01 3.79 23.85
N ALA A 166 -0.68 4.77 23.27
CA ALA A 166 -0.67 6.15 23.77
C ALA A 166 -1.44 6.30 25.09
N ALA A 167 -2.45 5.46 25.35
CA ALA A 167 -3.23 5.49 26.59
C ALA A 167 -2.37 5.18 27.83
N TYR A 168 -1.30 4.39 27.69
CA TYR A 168 -0.39 4.05 28.78
C TYR A 168 0.71 5.09 29.04
N LEU A 169 0.81 6.15 28.21
CA LEU A 169 1.89 7.12 28.28
C LEU A 169 1.41 8.46 28.87
N PRO A 170 2.01 8.95 29.97
CA PRO A 170 1.75 10.28 30.48
C PRO A 170 2.11 11.36 29.45
N THR A 171 1.31 12.43 29.37
CA THR A 171 1.52 13.53 28.42
C THR A 171 2.91 14.16 28.53
N LEU A 172 3.45 14.30 29.75
CA LEU A 172 4.80 14.84 29.97
C LEU A 172 5.87 13.97 29.30
N VAL A 173 5.73 12.64 29.39
CA VAL A 173 6.65 11.69 28.74
C VAL A 173 6.58 11.85 27.22
N LEU A 174 5.38 11.98 26.65
CA LEU A 174 5.21 12.22 25.21
C LEU A 174 5.85 13.54 24.75
N VAL A 175 5.76 14.61 25.53
CA VAL A 175 6.44 15.89 25.22
C VAL A 175 7.96 15.68 25.18
N ILE A 176 8.53 15.00 26.18
CA ILE A 176 9.97 14.71 26.22
C ILE A 176 10.38 13.85 25.02
N ILE A 177 9.64 12.79 24.69
CA ILE A 177 9.92 11.93 23.54
C ILE A 177 9.89 12.74 22.23
N ASN A 178 8.92 13.64 22.05
CA ASN A 178 8.86 14.51 20.87
C ASN A 178 10.06 15.47 20.79
N LEU A 179 10.47 16.09 21.90
CA LEU A 179 11.65 16.95 21.94
C LEU A 179 12.93 16.17 21.61
N LEU A 180 13.07 14.96 22.14
CA LEU A 180 14.20 14.08 21.83
C LEU A 180 14.21 13.67 20.35
N ALA A 181 13.06 13.29 19.79
CA ALA A 181 12.94 12.95 18.38
C ALA A 181 13.27 14.14 17.46
N ALA A 182 12.80 15.34 17.80
CA ALA A 182 13.12 16.57 17.08
C ALA A 182 14.61 16.91 17.15
N GLY A 183 15.21 16.83 18.35
CA GLY A 183 16.65 17.01 18.55
C GLY A 183 17.47 16.00 17.73
N TYR A 184 17.05 14.73 17.73
CA TYR A 184 17.70 13.68 16.95
C TYR A 184 17.61 13.93 15.43
N LEU A 185 16.46 14.40 14.94
CA LEU A 185 16.28 14.78 13.54
C LEU A 185 17.20 15.95 13.13
N LEU A 186 17.31 16.98 13.97
CA LEU A 186 18.21 18.12 13.72
C LEU A 186 19.68 17.68 13.64
N LEU A 187 20.10 16.75 14.48
CA LEU A 187 21.43 16.16 14.43
C LEU A 187 21.63 15.32 13.15
N ALA A 188 20.61 14.57 12.73
CA ALA A 188 20.67 13.75 11.53
C ALA A 188 20.81 14.59 10.25
N PHE A 189 20.12 15.73 10.14
CA PHE A 189 20.23 16.62 8.98
C PHE A 189 21.65 17.12 8.72
N LYS A 190 22.42 17.37 9.79
CA LYS A 190 23.81 17.83 9.69
C LYS A 190 24.76 16.75 9.12
N ARG A 191 24.34 15.48 9.14
CA ARG A 191 25.18 14.32 8.80
C ARG A 191 24.81 13.66 7.49
N ILE A 192 23.90 14.24 6.69
CA ILE A 192 23.51 13.66 5.41
C ILE A 192 24.66 13.77 4.42
N HIS A 193 25.14 12.61 3.98
CA HIS A 193 26.12 12.45 2.92
C HIS A 193 25.64 11.41 1.92
N TRP A 194 26.32 11.32 0.78
CA TRP A 194 26.07 10.25 -0.17
C TRP A 194 26.35 8.89 0.48
N HIS A 195 25.50 7.89 0.23
CA HIS A 195 25.65 6.56 0.78
C HIS A 195 25.44 5.50 -0.31
N HIS A 196 26.44 4.65 -0.53
CA HIS A 196 26.44 3.65 -1.62
C HIS A 196 25.19 2.74 -1.61
N GLN A 197 24.71 2.34 -0.42
CA GLN A 197 23.51 1.49 -0.29
C GLN A 197 22.19 2.23 -0.54
N ALA A 198 22.16 3.57 -0.43
CA ALA A 198 20.91 4.33 -0.57
C ALA A 198 20.31 4.19 -1.97
N LYS A 199 21.15 4.08 -3.00
CA LYS A 199 20.69 3.83 -4.38
C LYS A 199 20.00 2.46 -4.51
N SER A 200 20.55 1.43 -3.87
CA SER A 200 19.94 0.09 -3.87
C SER A 200 18.60 0.11 -3.15
N VAL A 201 18.52 0.73 -1.98
CA VAL A 201 17.24 0.89 -1.25
C VAL A 201 16.24 1.66 -2.09
N TYR A 202 16.63 2.81 -2.64
CA TYR A 202 15.75 3.64 -3.47
C TYR A 202 15.22 2.87 -4.69
N LEU A 203 16.06 2.15 -5.44
CA LEU A 203 15.59 1.41 -6.61
C LEU A 203 14.76 0.18 -6.23
N ASN A 204 15.24 -0.63 -5.29
CA ASN A 204 14.55 -1.85 -4.88
C ASN A 204 13.18 -1.55 -4.29
N SER A 205 13.11 -0.60 -3.35
CA SER A 205 11.84 -0.24 -2.71
C SER A 205 10.84 0.32 -3.74
N ALA A 206 11.30 1.08 -4.75
CA ALA A 206 10.44 1.59 -5.82
C ALA A 206 9.91 0.49 -6.73
N GLU A 207 10.74 -0.50 -7.03
CA GLU A 207 10.37 -1.64 -7.87
C GLU A 207 9.44 -2.63 -7.15
N THR A 208 9.60 -2.81 -5.84
CA THR A 208 8.82 -3.78 -5.04
C THR A 208 7.55 -3.20 -4.44
N GLY A 209 7.24 -1.93 -4.73
CA GLY A 209 6.06 -1.26 -4.18
C GLY A 209 6.13 -1.13 -2.66
N TRP A 210 7.32 -0.84 -2.13
CA TRP A 210 7.56 -0.58 -0.70
C TRP A 210 7.41 -1.81 0.20
N LEU A 211 7.23 -2.99 -0.40
CA LEU A 211 7.18 -4.24 0.32
C LEU A 211 8.60 -4.65 0.73
N TRP A 212 8.93 -4.51 2.01
CA TRP A 212 10.12 -5.10 2.60
C TRP A 212 9.78 -6.40 3.31
N LEU A 213 10.49 -7.46 2.94
CA LEU A 213 10.44 -8.73 3.62
C LEU A 213 11.86 -9.23 3.85
N PRO A 214 12.09 -9.97 4.95
CA PRO A 214 13.40 -10.54 5.23
C PRO A 214 13.87 -11.40 4.06
N ASN A 215 15.17 -11.37 3.79
CA ASN A 215 15.76 -12.17 2.72
C ASN A 215 15.74 -13.64 3.16
N PHE A 216 14.78 -14.42 2.68
CA PHE A 216 14.78 -15.85 2.96
C PHE A 216 15.95 -16.50 2.24
N ALA A 217 16.65 -17.39 2.94
CA ALA A 217 17.69 -18.21 2.35
C ALA A 217 17.16 -18.88 1.08
N GLN A 218 17.95 -18.87 0.01
CA GLN A 218 17.60 -19.51 -1.27
C GLN A 218 17.63 -21.03 -1.14
N GLY A 219 16.67 -21.59 -0.41
CA GLY A 219 16.48 -23.03 -0.26
C GLY A 219 15.88 -23.66 -1.51
N LYS A 220 15.96 -24.99 -1.59
CA LYS A 220 15.38 -25.77 -2.70
C LYS A 220 13.89 -25.49 -2.89
N VAL A 221 13.12 -25.37 -1.79
CA VAL A 221 11.68 -25.06 -1.82
C VAL A 221 11.43 -23.69 -2.46
N THR A 222 12.13 -22.65 -2.00
CA THR A 222 12.02 -21.29 -2.54
C THR A 222 12.34 -21.29 -4.03
N GLN A 223 13.42 -21.95 -4.46
CA GLN A 223 13.77 -22.05 -5.88
C GLN A 223 12.71 -22.79 -6.71
N THR A 224 12.09 -23.85 -6.19
CA THR A 224 11.00 -24.58 -6.88
C THR A 224 9.78 -23.69 -7.08
N ILE A 225 9.37 -22.96 -6.04
CA ILE A 225 8.22 -22.06 -6.11
C ILE A 225 8.51 -20.89 -7.08
N GLN A 226 9.74 -20.37 -7.07
CA GLN A 226 10.18 -19.35 -8.03
C GLN A 226 10.10 -19.82 -9.48
N LYS A 227 10.50 -21.07 -9.76
CA LYS A 227 10.36 -21.70 -11.08
C LYS A 227 8.90 -21.90 -11.46
N PHE A 228 8.04 -22.27 -10.51
CA PHE A 228 6.61 -22.50 -10.76
C PHE A 228 5.89 -21.25 -11.29
N PHE A 229 6.27 -20.06 -10.80
CA PHE A 229 5.71 -18.77 -11.19
C PHE A 229 6.51 -18.01 -12.27
N MET A 230 7.47 -18.65 -12.94
CA MET A 230 8.21 -18.02 -14.06
C MET A 230 7.25 -17.73 -15.24
N PRO A 231 7.19 -16.50 -15.80
CA PRO A 231 8.16 -15.41 -15.67
C PRO A 231 7.85 -14.36 -14.60
N MET A 232 6.70 -14.41 -13.92
CA MET A 232 6.28 -13.38 -12.97
C MET A 232 7.30 -13.14 -11.85
N ASN A 233 7.90 -14.21 -11.34
CA ASN A 233 8.88 -14.13 -10.28
C ASN A 233 10.16 -13.35 -10.69
N PHE A 234 10.46 -13.20 -11.98
CA PHE A 234 11.55 -12.33 -12.42
C PHE A 234 11.31 -10.86 -12.06
N PHE A 235 10.05 -10.40 -12.12
CA PHE A 235 9.71 -8.99 -11.93
C PHE A 235 9.65 -8.59 -10.47
N ILE A 236 9.09 -9.40 -9.59
CA ILE A 236 9.03 -9.06 -8.15
C ILE A 236 10.22 -9.66 -7.40
N GLY A 237 10.72 -10.82 -7.84
CA GLY A 237 11.74 -11.59 -7.15
C GLY A 237 11.18 -12.45 -6.01
N PRO A 238 12.07 -13.02 -5.16
CA PRO A 238 11.70 -13.85 -4.02
C PRO A 238 10.70 -13.18 -3.05
N LEU A 239 10.67 -11.85 -3.05
CA LEU A 239 9.78 -11.02 -2.24
C LEU A 239 8.30 -11.26 -2.56
N PHE A 240 7.96 -11.79 -3.73
CA PHE A 240 6.57 -12.13 -4.08
C PHE A 240 6.03 -13.33 -3.33
N LEU A 241 6.90 -14.29 -3.04
CA LEU A 241 6.50 -15.56 -2.44
C LEU A 241 6.12 -15.41 -0.98
N MET A 242 6.61 -14.34 -0.35
CA MET A 242 6.46 -14.15 1.07
C MET A 242 5.09 -13.64 1.48
N PRO A 243 4.49 -12.62 0.83
CA PRO A 243 3.09 -12.28 1.07
C PRO A 243 2.16 -13.45 0.78
N LEU A 244 2.46 -14.25 -0.25
CA LEU A 244 1.68 -15.44 -0.59
C LEU A 244 1.62 -16.49 0.53
N ILE A 245 2.58 -16.47 1.45
CA ILE A 245 2.64 -17.39 2.60
C ILE A 245 2.22 -16.67 3.89
N ILE A 246 2.78 -15.48 4.13
CA ILE A 246 2.57 -14.70 5.36
C ILE A 246 1.12 -14.23 5.47
N ILE A 247 0.50 -13.76 4.39
CA ILE A 247 -0.90 -13.29 4.45
C ILE A 247 -1.80 -14.43 4.94
N PRO A 248 -1.86 -15.61 4.29
CA PRO A 248 -2.66 -16.73 4.81
C PRO A 248 -2.33 -17.11 6.26
N LEU A 249 -1.05 -17.15 6.64
CA LEU A 249 -0.64 -17.52 8.00
C LEU A 249 -1.10 -16.51 9.06
N VAL A 250 -1.05 -15.22 8.73
CA VAL A 250 -1.51 -14.15 9.64
C VAL A 250 -3.03 -14.27 9.84
N PHE A 251 -3.81 -14.42 8.78
CA PHE A 251 -5.26 -14.58 8.91
C PHE A 251 -5.66 -15.89 9.60
N LEU A 252 -4.93 -16.98 9.36
CA LEU A 252 -5.12 -18.22 10.12
C LEU A 252 -4.78 -18.05 11.60
N SER A 253 -3.77 -17.22 11.94
CA SER A 253 -3.49 -16.90 13.34
C SER A 253 -4.56 -16.03 14.00
N PHE A 254 -5.17 -15.10 13.26
CA PHE A 254 -6.30 -14.30 13.74
C PHE A 254 -7.52 -15.18 14.00
N SER A 255 -7.82 -16.12 13.11
CA SER A 255 -8.89 -17.11 13.32
C SER A 255 -8.67 -17.99 14.56
N LEU A 256 -7.42 -18.42 14.82
CA LEU A 256 -7.10 -19.28 15.96
C LEU A 256 -7.02 -18.53 17.31
N LEU A 257 -6.66 -17.25 17.31
CA LEU A 257 -6.36 -16.48 18.53
C LEU A 257 -7.30 -15.30 18.78
N GLY A 258 -8.06 -14.88 17.78
CA GLY A 258 -8.89 -13.69 17.78
C GLY A 258 -10.34 -13.97 18.20
N ASP A 259 -11.04 -12.88 18.51
CA ASP A 259 -12.47 -12.93 18.80
C ASP A 259 -13.27 -13.20 17.51
N GLN A 260 -14.16 -14.20 17.55
CA GLN A 260 -14.96 -14.60 16.40
C GLN A 260 -15.97 -13.54 15.92
N GLU A 261 -16.16 -12.45 16.66
CA GLU A 261 -17.13 -11.40 16.31
C GLU A 261 -16.75 -10.58 15.05
N ASN A 262 -15.50 -10.66 14.58
CA ASN A 262 -15.00 -9.83 13.47
C ASN A 262 -14.57 -10.60 12.20
N LEU A 263 -14.93 -11.88 12.07
CA LEU A 263 -14.49 -12.77 10.98
C LEU A 263 -14.70 -12.18 9.57
N TYR A 264 -15.86 -11.57 9.30
CA TYR A 264 -16.13 -10.96 7.99
C TYR A 264 -15.17 -9.81 7.64
N ALA A 265 -14.84 -8.95 8.62
CA ALA A 265 -13.93 -7.83 8.38
C ALA A 265 -12.52 -8.34 8.05
N GLU A 266 -12.10 -9.43 8.70
CA GLU A 266 -10.83 -10.11 8.43
C GLU A 266 -10.81 -10.71 7.02
N HIS A 267 -11.88 -11.41 6.62
CA HIS A 267 -11.99 -11.96 5.27
C HIS A 267 -11.95 -10.88 4.18
N PHE A 268 -12.65 -9.75 4.37
CA PHE A 268 -12.57 -8.62 3.44
C PHE A 268 -11.17 -8.00 3.36
N MET A 269 -10.46 -7.89 4.48
CA MET A 269 -9.07 -7.44 4.49
C MET A 269 -8.15 -8.41 3.76
N PHE A 270 -8.36 -9.72 3.91
CA PHE A 270 -7.60 -10.73 3.18
C PHE A 270 -7.85 -10.60 1.66
N ILE A 271 -9.11 -10.51 1.24
CA ILE A 271 -9.48 -10.26 -0.18
C ILE A 271 -8.79 -9.00 -0.72
N TYR A 272 -8.77 -7.93 0.07
CA TYR A 272 -8.11 -6.69 -0.33
C TYR A 272 -6.59 -6.86 -0.50
N LEU A 273 -5.91 -7.49 0.45
CA LEU A 273 -4.47 -7.74 0.40
C LEU A 273 -4.07 -8.66 -0.76
N ASN A 274 -4.89 -9.67 -1.06
CA ASN A 274 -4.74 -10.53 -2.24
C ASN A 274 -4.82 -9.73 -3.55
N SER A 275 -5.80 -8.84 -3.65
CA SER A 275 -6.00 -7.97 -4.81
C SER A 275 -4.83 -6.98 -4.97
N ILE A 276 -4.33 -6.44 -3.86
CA ILE A 276 -3.12 -5.59 -3.84
C ILE A 276 -1.91 -6.36 -4.35
N LEU A 277 -1.72 -7.60 -3.90
CA LEU A 277 -0.61 -8.46 -4.31
C LEU A 277 -0.63 -8.73 -5.83
N CYS A 278 -1.82 -8.94 -6.40
CA CYS A 278 -2.03 -9.04 -7.84
C CYS A 278 -1.61 -7.76 -8.60
N LEU A 279 -1.91 -6.57 -8.08
CA LEU A 279 -1.49 -5.31 -8.70
C LEU A 279 0.00 -5.02 -8.53
N LEU A 280 0.60 -5.41 -7.39
CA LEU A 280 2.03 -5.25 -7.15
C LEU A 280 2.88 -6.00 -8.18
N LEU A 281 2.39 -7.12 -8.72
CA LEU A 281 3.02 -7.79 -9.85
C LEU A 281 3.17 -6.89 -11.07
N HIS A 282 2.10 -6.18 -11.42
CA HIS A 282 2.12 -5.29 -12.57
C HIS A 282 2.88 -3.99 -12.30
N TRP A 283 2.86 -3.52 -11.05
CA TRP A 283 3.74 -2.45 -10.60
C TRP A 283 5.20 -2.80 -10.85
N SER A 284 5.68 -3.94 -10.32
CA SER A 284 7.06 -4.39 -10.48
C SER A 284 7.41 -4.68 -11.94
N ARG A 285 6.47 -5.24 -12.73
CA ARG A 285 6.65 -5.43 -14.17
C ARG A 285 6.96 -4.13 -14.90
N ILE A 286 6.20 -3.07 -14.64
CA ILE A 286 6.38 -1.77 -15.30
C ILE A 286 7.69 -1.12 -14.84
N MET A 287 8.02 -1.21 -13.55
CA MET A 287 9.25 -0.63 -13.00
C MET A 287 10.50 -1.34 -13.51
N ARG A 288 10.47 -2.67 -13.64
CA ARG A 288 11.57 -3.49 -14.16
C ARG A 288 11.45 -3.79 -15.65
N TRP A 289 10.77 -2.93 -16.42
CA TRP A 289 10.58 -3.18 -17.85
C TRP A 289 11.89 -3.34 -18.63
N ARG A 290 12.95 -2.63 -18.22
CA ARG A 290 14.29 -2.79 -18.83
C ARG A 290 14.83 -4.22 -18.66
N GLY A 291 14.55 -4.87 -17.53
CA GLY A 291 14.95 -6.27 -17.29
C GLY A 291 14.17 -7.28 -18.14
N MET A 292 12.98 -6.91 -18.63
CA MET A 292 12.20 -7.78 -19.52
C MET A 292 12.96 -8.12 -20.80
N GLN A 293 13.77 -7.19 -21.33
CA GLN A 293 14.59 -7.45 -22.53
C GLN A 293 15.57 -8.61 -22.28
N THR A 294 16.20 -8.66 -21.11
CA THR A 294 17.09 -9.77 -20.73
C THR A 294 16.32 -11.06 -20.53
N LEU A 295 15.16 -10.99 -19.89
CA LEU A 295 14.27 -12.14 -19.69
C LEU A 295 13.85 -12.74 -21.04
N TYR A 296 13.49 -11.90 -22.00
CA TYR A 296 13.04 -12.30 -23.33
C TYR A 296 14.12 -13.03 -24.15
N LEU A 297 15.40 -12.81 -23.86
CA LEU A 297 16.52 -13.51 -24.51
C LEU A 297 16.70 -14.96 -24.04
N LEU A 298 15.98 -15.39 -23.00
CA LEU A 298 16.08 -16.78 -22.54
C LEU A 298 15.53 -17.74 -23.61
N PRO A 299 16.16 -18.92 -23.81
CA PRO A 299 15.78 -19.90 -24.82
C PRO A 299 14.47 -20.66 -24.49
N ILE A 300 13.62 -20.08 -23.64
CA ILE A 300 12.32 -20.63 -23.23
C ILE A 300 11.14 -19.95 -23.94
N PHE A 301 11.41 -18.90 -24.74
CA PHE A 301 10.39 -18.09 -25.38
C PHE A 301 10.46 -18.20 -26.91
N ASP A 302 9.38 -18.68 -27.52
CA ASP A 302 9.18 -18.71 -28.98
C ASP A 302 8.71 -17.33 -29.50
N GLY A 303 9.44 -16.28 -29.14
CA GLY A 303 9.08 -14.90 -29.45
C GLY A 303 8.06 -14.26 -28.51
N TRP A 304 7.58 -13.06 -28.89
CA TRP A 304 6.73 -12.21 -28.02
C TRP A 304 5.42 -12.88 -27.63
N GLN A 305 4.80 -13.59 -28.57
CA GLN A 305 3.57 -14.33 -28.31
C GLN A 305 3.80 -15.48 -27.30
N GLY A 306 4.92 -16.19 -27.41
CA GLY A 306 5.31 -17.22 -26.45
C GLY A 306 5.51 -16.65 -25.04
N PHE A 307 6.19 -15.50 -24.94
CA PHE A 307 6.35 -14.77 -23.67
C PHE A 307 5.01 -14.35 -23.06
N ALA A 308 4.14 -13.72 -23.85
CA ALA A 308 2.83 -13.26 -23.39
C ALA A 308 1.93 -14.43 -22.94
N ASN A 309 1.96 -15.56 -23.66
CA ASN A 309 1.25 -16.77 -23.28
C ASN A 309 1.77 -17.37 -21.96
N LEU A 310 3.10 -17.39 -21.74
CA LEU A 310 3.69 -17.87 -20.49
C LEU A 310 3.35 -16.95 -19.31
N MET A 311 3.35 -15.62 -19.53
CA MET A 311 2.90 -14.63 -18.54
C MET A 311 1.44 -14.87 -18.14
N PHE A 312 0.53 -15.04 -19.11
CA PHE A 312 -0.89 -15.33 -18.83
C PHE A 312 -1.07 -16.63 -18.04
N ARG A 313 -0.39 -17.72 -18.43
CA ARG A 313 -0.42 -18.99 -17.68
C ARG A 313 0.08 -18.82 -16.24
N SER A 314 1.11 -18.00 -16.04
CA SER A 314 1.65 -17.73 -14.72
C SER A 314 0.66 -16.95 -13.86
N GLN A 315 -0.03 -15.95 -14.43
CA GLN A 315 -1.08 -15.21 -13.73
C GLN A 315 -2.26 -16.10 -13.34
N LEU A 316 -2.66 -17.03 -14.22
CA LEU A 316 -3.70 -17.99 -13.89
C LEU A 316 -3.29 -18.89 -12.71
N LYS A 317 -2.04 -19.38 -12.71
CA LYS A 317 -1.49 -20.14 -11.57
C LYS A 317 -1.54 -19.33 -10.27
N LEU A 318 -1.23 -18.04 -10.34
CA LEU A 318 -1.30 -17.14 -9.18
C LEU A 318 -2.72 -17.00 -8.65
N VAL A 319 -3.69 -16.70 -9.52
CA VAL A 319 -5.10 -16.58 -9.11
C VAL A 319 -5.57 -17.88 -8.46
N ILE A 320 -5.28 -19.02 -9.07
CA ILE A 320 -5.63 -20.33 -8.53
C ILE A 320 -5.00 -20.51 -7.14
N PHE A 321 -3.71 -20.21 -6.98
CA PHE A 321 -3.03 -20.34 -5.69
C PHE A 321 -3.63 -19.43 -4.61
N ILE A 322 -3.90 -18.16 -4.93
CA ILE A 322 -4.54 -17.21 -4.02
C ILE A 322 -5.95 -17.67 -3.65
N CYS A 323 -6.74 -18.15 -4.61
CA CYS A 323 -8.09 -18.63 -4.34
C CYS A 323 -8.08 -19.91 -3.50
N LEU A 324 -7.16 -20.84 -3.76
CA LEU A 324 -7.03 -22.06 -2.95
C LEU A 324 -6.61 -21.77 -1.51
N THR A 325 -5.67 -20.84 -1.32
CA THR A 325 -5.23 -20.45 0.03
C THR A 325 -6.33 -19.70 0.79
N PHE A 326 -7.05 -18.80 0.13
CA PHE A 326 -8.21 -18.14 0.73
C PHE A 326 -9.35 -19.12 1.04
N ALA A 327 -9.67 -20.04 0.12
CA ALA A 327 -10.66 -21.09 0.32
C ALA A 327 -10.32 -21.99 1.51
N LEU A 328 -9.04 -22.34 1.67
CA LEU A 328 -8.55 -23.13 2.80
C LEU A 328 -8.72 -22.38 4.12
N VAL A 329 -8.28 -21.11 4.20
CA VAL A 329 -8.40 -20.31 5.44
C VAL A 329 -9.86 -20.10 5.80
N THR A 330 -10.69 -19.63 4.87
CA THR A 330 -12.13 -19.45 5.11
C THR A 330 -12.85 -20.74 5.47
N ALA A 331 -12.46 -21.89 4.89
CA ALA A 331 -13.05 -23.19 5.25
C ALA A 331 -12.68 -23.64 6.68
N ILE A 332 -11.51 -23.25 7.18
CA ILE A 332 -11.09 -23.52 8.57
C ILE A 332 -11.86 -22.59 9.52
N ASP A 333 -11.93 -21.31 9.19
CA ASP A 333 -12.60 -20.28 9.99
C ASP A 333 -14.10 -20.57 10.15
N ASP A 334 -14.76 -20.91 9.03
CA ASP A 334 -16.20 -21.13 8.98
C ASP A 334 -16.60 -22.61 9.16
N PHE A 335 -15.66 -23.49 9.54
CA PHE A 335 -15.89 -24.95 9.60
C PHE A 335 -17.08 -25.37 10.47
N SER A 336 -17.39 -24.59 11.51
CA SER A 336 -18.41 -24.94 12.52
C SER A 336 -19.73 -24.17 12.39
N THR A 337 -19.74 -23.06 11.67
CA THR A 337 -20.84 -22.06 11.68
C THR A 337 -21.25 -21.59 10.28
N GLY A 338 -20.44 -21.86 9.25
CA GLY A 338 -20.61 -21.30 7.92
C GLY A 338 -21.71 -21.96 7.09
N SER A 339 -22.49 -21.12 6.39
CA SER A 339 -23.35 -21.59 5.30
C SER A 339 -22.53 -21.74 4.01
N LEU A 340 -22.71 -22.85 3.29
CA LEU A 340 -22.05 -23.09 1.99
C LEU A 340 -22.22 -21.92 1.00
N PRO A 341 -23.40 -21.26 0.88
CA PRO A 341 -23.56 -20.10 0.01
C PRO A 341 -22.65 -18.92 0.39
N ALA A 342 -22.55 -18.57 1.68
CA ALA A 342 -21.70 -17.46 2.12
C ALA A 342 -20.21 -17.74 1.85
N TRP A 343 -19.77 -18.98 2.09
CA TRP A 343 -18.41 -19.40 1.76
C TRP A 343 -18.12 -19.28 0.26
N LEU A 344 -19.06 -19.70 -0.61
CA LEU A 344 -18.93 -19.57 -2.06
C LEU A 344 -18.90 -18.09 -2.51
N GLU A 345 -19.77 -17.25 -1.94
CA GLU A 345 -19.82 -15.81 -2.25
C GLU A 345 -18.47 -15.13 -1.98
N LEU A 346 -17.89 -15.34 -0.80
CA LEU A 346 -16.57 -14.77 -0.44
C LEU A 346 -15.47 -15.24 -1.40
N ASN A 347 -15.44 -16.52 -1.73
CA ASN A 347 -14.44 -17.09 -2.64
C ASN A 347 -14.60 -16.56 -4.08
N LEU A 348 -15.84 -16.39 -4.56
CA LEU A 348 -16.12 -15.79 -5.86
C LEU A 348 -15.74 -14.30 -5.90
N ILE A 349 -16.03 -13.53 -4.84
CA ILE A 349 -15.59 -12.14 -4.74
C ILE A 349 -14.07 -12.04 -4.80
N ASN A 350 -13.35 -12.89 -4.06
CA ASN A 350 -11.88 -12.95 -4.09
C ASN A 350 -11.35 -13.26 -5.50
N LEU A 351 -11.92 -14.28 -6.16
CA LEU A 351 -11.57 -14.66 -7.53
C LEU A 351 -11.78 -13.50 -8.50
N GLY A 352 -12.96 -12.88 -8.47
CA GLY A 352 -13.33 -11.77 -9.34
C GLY A 352 -12.41 -10.57 -9.17
N LEU A 353 -12.13 -10.15 -7.93
CA LEU A 353 -11.25 -9.01 -7.64
C LEU A 353 -9.80 -9.27 -8.04
N CYS A 354 -9.25 -10.46 -7.73
CA CYS A 354 -7.89 -10.82 -8.12
C CYS A 354 -7.73 -10.92 -9.65
N ALA A 355 -8.70 -11.52 -10.34
CA ALA A 355 -8.70 -11.63 -11.79
C ALA A 355 -8.83 -10.25 -12.45
N LEU A 356 -9.73 -9.39 -11.94
CA LEU A 356 -9.88 -8.00 -12.39
C LEU A 356 -8.59 -7.20 -12.19
N ALA A 357 -7.96 -7.30 -11.02
CA ALA A 357 -6.70 -6.65 -10.70
C ALA A 357 -5.60 -7.03 -11.69
N LEU A 358 -5.44 -8.32 -11.98
CA LEU A 358 -4.45 -8.80 -12.96
C LEU A 358 -4.80 -8.40 -14.40
N GLY A 359 -6.08 -8.44 -14.78
CA GLY A 359 -6.51 -8.05 -16.13
C GLY A 359 -6.29 -6.57 -16.43
N LEU A 360 -6.71 -5.69 -15.51
CA LEU A 360 -6.46 -4.26 -15.63
C LEU A 360 -4.96 -3.93 -15.49
N GLY A 361 -4.25 -4.65 -14.61
CA GLY A 361 -2.81 -4.56 -14.47
C GLY A 361 -2.06 -4.92 -15.75
N CYS A 362 -2.48 -6.00 -16.42
CA CYS A 362 -1.97 -6.41 -17.73
C CYS A 362 -2.07 -5.30 -18.77
N ALA A 363 -3.25 -4.67 -18.84
CA ALA A 363 -3.59 -3.63 -19.80
C ALA A 363 -2.92 -2.27 -19.55
N SER A 364 -2.25 -2.11 -18.40
CA SER A 364 -1.61 -0.88 -17.96
C SER A 364 -0.16 -0.77 -18.44
N ASN A 365 0.20 0.40 -18.98
CA ASN A 365 1.53 0.71 -19.51
C ASN A 365 2.31 1.71 -18.63
N SER A 366 1.65 2.26 -17.61
CA SER A 366 2.29 3.21 -16.69
C SER A 366 1.91 2.90 -15.26
N VAL A 367 2.78 3.27 -14.33
CA VAL A 367 2.54 3.02 -12.91
C VAL A 367 1.40 3.89 -12.36
N LYS A 368 1.14 5.05 -12.98
CA LYS A 368 -0.02 5.89 -12.66
C LYS A 368 -1.34 5.16 -12.91
N GLN A 369 -1.44 4.40 -13.99
CA GLN A 369 -2.63 3.59 -14.28
C GLN A 369 -2.82 2.51 -13.22
N ILE A 370 -1.76 1.83 -12.80
CA ILE A 370 -1.80 0.87 -11.68
C ILE A 370 -2.27 1.54 -10.39
N GLY A 371 -1.75 2.75 -10.08
CA GLY A 371 -2.19 3.52 -8.91
C GLY A 371 -3.68 3.89 -8.94
N ILE A 372 -4.24 4.23 -10.10
CA ILE A 372 -5.68 4.47 -10.26
C ILE A 372 -6.48 3.18 -10.03
N ILE A 373 -6.00 2.04 -10.54
CA ILE A 373 -6.65 0.75 -10.32
C ILE A 373 -6.62 0.38 -8.83
N PHE A 374 -5.52 0.62 -8.12
CA PHE A 374 -5.44 0.45 -6.67
C PHE A 374 -6.54 1.23 -5.94
N LEU A 375 -6.71 2.51 -6.28
CA LEU A 375 -7.76 3.35 -5.69
C LEU A 375 -9.15 2.83 -6.05
N GLY A 376 -9.36 2.42 -7.30
CA GLY A 376 -10.61 1.83 -7.76
C GLY A 376 -10.98 0.54 -7.03
N ILE A 377 -10.02 -0.34 -6.75
CA ILE A 377 -10.25 -1.56 -5.95
C ILE A 377 -10.57 -1.22 -4.50
N ALA A 378 -9.86 -0.27 -3.88
CA ALA A 378 -10.14 0.16 -2.52
C ALA A 378 -11.58 0.73 -2.37
N LEU A 379 -11.99 1.58 -3.32
CA LEU A 379 -13.36 2.10 -3.39
C LEU A 379 -14.37 1.01 -3.75
N GLY A 380 -14.00 0.07 -4.62
CA GLY A 380 -14.86 -1.05 -5.02
C GLY A 380 -15.17 -1.99 -3.86
N ILE A 381 -14.18 -2.34 -3.04
CA ILE A 381 -14.38 -3.23 -1.89
C ILE A 381 -15.22 -2.55 -0.82
N THR A 382 -14.99 -1.25 -0.55
CA THR A 382 -15.83 -0.50 0.39
C THR A 382 -17.27 -0.39 -0.11
N LEU A 383 -17.48 -0.14 -1.41
CA LEU A 383 -18.81 -0.15 -2.01
C LEU A 383 -19.47 -1.53 -1.93
N VAL A 384 -18.75 -2.61 -2.23
CA VAL A 384 -19.27 -3.99 -2.12
C VAL A 384 -19.64 -4.31 -0.67
N ALA A 385 -18.81 -3.95 0.30
CA ALA A 385 -19.12 -4.15 1.72
C ALA A 385 -20.36 -3.35 2.17
N VAL A 386 -20.51 -2.10 1.73
CA VAL A 386 -21.69 -1.27 2.01
C VAL A 386 -22.94 -1.83 1.35
N LEU A 387 -22.84 -2.25 0.09
CA LEU A 387 -23.97 -2.85 -0.63
C LEU A 387 -24.38 -4.16 0.03
N LEU A 388 -23.46 -5.06 0.34
CA LEU A 388 -23.77 -6.33 1.02
C LEU A 388 -24.44 -6.09 2.38
N LYS A 389 -23.97 -5.11 3.15
CA LYS A 389 -24.61 -4.73 4.42
C LYS A 389 -26.01 -4.15 4.20
N HIS A 390 -26.17 -3.24 3.25
CA HIS A 390 -27.46 -2.60 3.00
C HIS A 390 -28.48 -3.60 2.43
N PHE A 391 -28.04 -4.55 1.60
CA PHE A 391 -28.86 -5.67 1.15
C PHE A 391 -29.28 -6.55 2.33
N ALA A 392 -28.39 -6.86 3.27
CA ALA A 392 -28.74 -7.62 4.48
C ALA A 392 -29.77 -6.88 5.36
N ASP A 393 -29.62 -5.57 5.54
CA ASP A 393 -30.49 -4.74 6.38
C ASP A 393 -31.90 -4.58 5.77
N VAL A 394 -32.00 -4.23 4.48
CA VAL A 394 -33.28 -4.01 3.77
C VAL A 394 -34.12 -5.29 3.71
N PHE A 395 -33.49 -6.44 3.55
CA PHE A 395 -34.20 -7.71 3.44
C PHE A 395 -34.53 -8.35 4.80
N SER A 396 -33.71 -8.13 5.83
CA SER A 396 -34.02 -8.46 7.24
C SER A 396 -35.37 -7.87 7.69
N GLU A 397 -35.65 -6.61 7.34
CA GLU A 397 -36.94 -5.95 7.61
C GLU A 397 -38.10 -6.55 6.80
N THR A 398 -37.84 -7.07 5.60
CA THR A 398 -38.86 -7.65 4.71
C THR A 398 -39.19 -9.11 5.08
N LEU A 399 -38.25 -9.83 5.71
CA LEU A 399 -38.35 -11.26 6.03
C LEU A 399 -38.99 -11.58 7.38
N ASN A 400 -39.05 -10.63 8.32
CA ASN A 400 -39.80 -10.80 9.57
C ASN A 400 -41.32 -10.97 9.36
N THR A 401 -41.80 -10.89 8.12
CA THR A 401 -43.22 -11.16 7.76
C THR A 401 -43.50 -12.54 7.15
N THR A 402 -42.51 -13.39 6.83
CA THR A 402 -42.77 -14.70 6.21
C THR A 402 -41.76 -15.77 6.62
N ALA A 403 -42.16 -16.61 7.58
CA ALA A 403 -41.42 -17.81 7.98
C ALA A 403 -41.33 -18.82 6.82
N GLY A 404 -40.18 -18.85 6.14
CA GLY A 404 -39.88 -19.83 5.08
C GLY A 404 -38.77 -19.44 4.09
N ALA A 405 -38.25 -18.22 4.13
CA ALA A 405 -37.36 -17.70 3.09
C ALA A 405 -35.87 -17.77 3.44
N ILE A 406 -35.35 -18.99 3.60
CA ILE A 406 -33.98 -19.28 3.18
C ILE A 406 -34.07 -19.80 1.74
N SER A 407 -34.05 -18.95 0.69
CA SER A 407 -33.73 -19.43 -0.68
C SER A 407 -33.64 -18.41 -1.82
N LEU A 408 -34.03 -17.13 -1.71
CA LEU A 408 -33.99 -16.20 -2.87
C LEU A 408 -32.84 -15.19 -2.83
N GLU A 409 -32.56 -14.60 -1.67
CA GLU A 409 -31.52 -13.57 -1.51
C GLU A 409 -30.10 -14.09 -1.76
N SER A 410 -29.75 -15.21 -1.11
CA SER A 410 -28.44 -15.85 -1.34
C SER A 410 -28.28 -16.32 -2.78
N CYS A 411 -29.37 -16.64 -3.49
CA CYS A 411 -29.31 -17.01 -4.90
C CYS A 411 -28.95 -15.80 -5.79
N TYR A 412 -29.54 -14.62 -5.56
CA TYR A 412 -29.21 -13.42 -6.32
C TYR A 412 -27.79 -12.91 -6.02
N ALA A 413 -27.39 -12.91 -4.74
CA ALA A 413 -26.04 -12.54 -4.33
C ALA A 413 -24.99 -13.47 -4.97
N LEU A 414 -25.23 -14.79 -4.93
CA LEU A 414 -24.37 -15.77 -5.58
C LEU A 414 -24.31 -15.57 -7.11
N ILE A 415 -25.45 -15.35 -7.78
CA ILE A 415 -25.47 -15.07 -9.23
C ILE A 415 -24.65 -13.81 -9.55
N ALA A 416 -24.81 -12.73 -8.77
CA ALA A 416 -24.03 -11.51 -8.95
C ALA A 416 -22.52 -11.77 -8.76
N CYS A 417 -22.14 -12.56 -7.75
CA CYS A 417 -20.75 -12.95 -7.51
C CYS A 417 -20.18 -13.81 -8.65
N VAL A 418 -20.98 -14.72 -9.22
CA VAL A 418 -20.60 -15.51 -10.40
C VAL A 418 -20.37 -14.61 -11.61
N ILE A 419 -21.31 -13.68 -11.90
CA ILE A 419 -21.17 -12.73 -13.01
C ILE A 419 -19.91 -11.86 -12.81
N PHE A 420 -19.69 -11.37 -11.60
CA PHE A 420 -18.51 -10.57 -11.25
C PHE A 420 -17.20 -11.37 -11.44
N SER A 421 -17.17 -12.63 -11.00
CA SER A 421 -16.03 -13.53 -11.18
C SER A 421 -15.73 -13.80 -12.65
N LEU A 422 -16.76 -14.09 -13.44
CA LEU A 422 -16.65 -14.31 -14.89
C LEU A 422 -16.17 -13.05 -15.60
N THR A 423 -16.66 -11.88 -15.18
CA THR A 423 -16.20 -10.58 -15.70
C THR A 423 -14.72 -10.35 -15.39
N GLY A 424 -14.29 -10.66 -14.16
CA GLY A 424 -12.88 -10.59 -13.76
C GLY A 424 -11.99 -11.52 -14.60
N LEU A 425 -12.41 -12.77 -14.82
CA LEU A 425 -11.69 -13.73 -15.66
C LEU A 425 -11.65 -13.32 -17.14
N TRP A 426 -12.76 -12.80 -17.66
CA TRP A 426 -12.81 -12.25 -19.01
C TRP A 426 -11.86 -11.06 -19.17
N LEU A 427 -11.83 -10.14 -18.19
CA LEU A 427 -10.89 -9.02 -18.17
C LEU A 427 -9.43 -9.48 -18.07
N LEU A 428 -9.15 -10.53 -17.29
CA LEU A 428 -7.82 -11.14 -17.24
C LEU A 428 -7.41 -11.65 -18.63
N HIS A 429 -8.28 -12.41 -19.30
CA HIS A 429 -8.00 -12.91 -20.64
C HIS A 429 -7.82 -11.78 -21.66
N TRP A 430 -8.73 -10.80 -21.67
CA TRP A 430 -8.66 -9.63 -22.54
C TRP A 430 -7.40 -8.78 -22.29
N GLY A 431 -7.07 -8.53 -21.03
CA GLY A 431 -5.89 -7.76 -20.63
C GLY A 431 -4.60 -8.42 -21.11
N SER A 432 -4.51 -9.75 -20.98
CA SER A 432 -3.35 -10.51 -21.46
C SER A 432 -3.31 -10.58 -23.00
N ALA A 433 -4.45 -10.67 -23.68
CA ALA A 433 -4.51 -10.57 -25.14
C ALA A 433 -4.12 -9.17 -25.64
N LYS A 434 -4.45 -8.10 -24.90
CA LYS A 434 -3.98 -6.74 -25.19
C LYS A 434 -2.47 -6.63 -25.01
N PHE A 435 -1.93 -7.20 -23.93
CA PHE A 435 -0.48 -7.25 -23.67
C PHE A 435 0.27 -7.96 -24.81
N ALA A 436 -0.24 -9.10 -25.28
CA ALA A 436 0.32 -9.85 -26.40
C ALA A 436 0.38 -9.03 -27.71
N ARG A 437 -0.52 -8.05 -27.90
CA ARG A 437 -0.59 -7.20 -29.10
C ARG A 437 0.32 -5.97 -29.05
N VAL A 438 0.95 -5.66 -27.92
CA VAL A 438 1.87 -4.53 -27.82
C VAL A 438 3.10 -4.80 -28.69
N LYS A 439 3.27 -4.02 -29.76
CA LYS A 439 4.48 -4.06 -30.58
C LYS A 439 5.65 -3.49 -29.76
N LEU A 440 6.74 -4.24 -29.67
CA LEU A 440 8.01 -3.72 -29.20
C LEU A 440 8.51 -2.74 -30.27
N ASN A 441 8.34 -1.44 -30.02
CA ASN A 441 8.93 -0.38 -30.83
C ASN A 441 10.33 -0.03 -30.32
#